data_AF-A0A8T7EKR9-F1
#
_entry.id   AF-A0A8T7EKR9-F1
#
_cell.length_a   1.000
_cell.length_b   1.000
_cell.length_c   1.000
_cell.angle_alpha   90.00
_cell.angle_beta   90.00
_cell.angle_gamma   90.00
#
_symmetry.space_group_name_H-M   'P 1'
#
loop_
_entity.id
_entity.type
_entity.pdbx_description
1 polymer ?
#
loop_
_entity_poly.entity_id
_entity_poly.type
_entity_poly.pdbx_seq_one_letter_code
_entity_poly.pdbx_strand_id
1 'polypeptide(L)'
;MAAGVPMTRDALKQARDAVTGWGGALAVFLIPTREEVYSDLTAPIIGEDVIDLLGGPRRKMLDVCDDLGLTCLDLLPILQRYARDGEHLYYTDDMHLNPRGNAVVAAEVEAWLAGLSLLPDGDAPAPTDGADNAQDSL
;
A
#
# COMPACT_ATOMS: atom_id res chain seq x y z
N MET A 1 1.40 -23.93 13.44
CA MET A 1 0.56 -22.96 12.71
C MET A 1 1.36 -21.67 12.61
N ALA A 2 1.53 -21.11 11.41
CA ALA A 2 2.35 -19.91 11.23
C ALA A 2 1.72 -18.74 12.01
N ALA A 3 2.44 -18.20 12.99
CA ALA A 3 1.97 -17.13 13.87
C ALA A 3 1.88 -15.75 13.19
N GLY A 4 2.14 -15.66 11.88
CA GLY A 4 2.26 -14.40 11.14
C GLY A 4 1.00 -13.53 11.22
N VAL A 5 -0.18 -14.10 10.94
CA VAL A 5 -1.44 -13.32 10.97
C VAL A 5 -1.77 -12.77 12.36
N PRO A 6 -1.76 -13.59 13.45
CA PRO A 6 -1.93 -13.06 14.81
C PRO A 6 -0.93 -11.95 15.16
N MET A 7 0.35 -12.13 14.83
CA MET A 7 1.38 -11.12 15.12
C MET A 7 1.16 -9.81 14.36
N THR A 8 0.82 -9.88 13.07
CA THR A 8 0.49 -8.69 12.27
C THR A 8 -0.75 -7.98 12.80
N ARG A 9 -1.79 -8.74 13.19
CA ARG A 9 -2.99 -8.18 13.80
C ARG A 9 -2.67 -7.42 15.09
N ASP A 10 -1.89 -8.03 15.98
CA ASP A 10 -1.52 -7.41 17.25
C ASP A 10 -0.65 -6.16 17.03
N ALA A 11 0.30 -6.21 16.09
CA ALA A 11 1.14 -5.07 15.73
C ALA A 11 0.32 -3.91 15.15
N LEU A 12 -0.63 -4.17 14.25
CA LEU A 12 -1.48 -3.13 13.67
C LEU A 12 -2.44 -2.53 14.69
N LYS A 13 -2.97 -3.35 15.61
CA LYS A 13 -3.77 -2.84 16.73
C LYS A 13 -2.93 -1.91 17.62
N GLN A 14 -1.72 -2.33 17.99
CA GLN A 14 -0.81 -1.51 18.79
C GLN A 14 -0.42 -0.21 18.07
N ALA A 15 -0.13 -0.28 16.78
CA ALA A 15 0.17 0.90 15.96
C ALA A 15 -1.03 1.86 15.92
N ARG A 16 -2.24 1.36 15.68
CA ARG A 16 -3.46 2.18 15.70
C ARG A 16 -3.64 2.84 17.07
N ASP A 17 -3.56 2.08 18.15
CA ASP A 17 -3.79 2.60 19.50
C ASP A 17 -2.73 3.65 19.88
N ALA A 18 -1.46 3.43 19.51
CA ALA A 18 -0.40 4.42 19.69
C ALA A 18 -0.63 5.69 18.85
N VAL A 19 -1.01 5.52 17.58
CA VAL A 19 -1.28 6.64 16.68
C VAL A 19 -2.53 7.42 17.07
N THR A 20 -3.53 6.79 17.66
CA THR A 20 -4.67 7.52 18.24
C THR A 20 -4.24 8.25 19.52
N GLY A 21 -3.33 7.67 20.31
CA GLY A 21 -2.87 8.24 21.58
C GLY A 21 -2.21 9.61 21.49
N TRP A 22 -1.53 9.93 20.38
CA TRP A 22 -0.97 11.27 20.10
C TRP A 22 -1.85 12.13 19.19
N GLY A 23 -3.11 11.73 18.93
CA GLY A 23 -4.06 12.49 18.11
C GLY A 23 -3.92 12.34 16.59
N GLY A 24 -3.23 11.31 16.10
CA GLY A 24 -3.10 10.99 14.68
C GLY A 24 -4.10 9.94 14.20
N ALA A 25 -4.01 9.58 12.91
CA ALA A 25 -4.78 8.50 12.30
C ALA A 25 -3.83 7.52 11.58
N LEU A 26 -4.10 6.21 11.71
CA LEU A 26 -3.37 5.17 10.99
C LEU A 26 -4.15 4.79 9.72
N ALA A 27 -3.54 5.02 8.56
CA ALA A 27 -4.01 4.53 7.27
C ALA A 27 -3.09 3.41 6.75
N VAL A 28 -3.66 2.39 6.13
CA VAL A 28 -2.92 1.24 5.56
C VAL A 28 -3.25 1.10 4.09
N PHE A 29 -2.22 1.10 3.23
CA PHE A 29 -2.38 0.93 1.78
C PHE A 29 -1.89 -0.46 1.39
N LEU A 30 -2.74 -1.24 0.73
CA LEU A 30 -2.39 -2.58 0.27
C LEU A 30 -2.00 -2.51 -1.20
N ILE A 31 -0.70 -2.67 -1.46
CA ILE A 31 -0.15 -2.73 -2.82
C ILE A 31 -0.31 -4.17 -3.35
N PRO A 32 -1.03 -4.38 -4.47
CA PRO A 32 -1.15 -5.70 -5.07
C PRO A 32 0.16 -6.19 -5.69
N THR A 33 0.23 -7.47 -6.00
CA THR A 33 1.33 -7.98 -6.82
C THR A 33 1.17 -7.51 -8.28
N ARG A 34 2.27 -7.50 -9.02
CA ARG A 34 2.25 -7.26 -10.47
C ARG A 34 1.33 -8.25 -11.18
N GLU A 35 1.37 -9.51 -10.77
CA GLU A 35 0.59 -10.59 -11.35
C GLU A 35 -0.92 -10.36 -11.15
N GLU A 36 -1.35 -9.85 -9.99
CA GLU A 36 -2.74 -9.46 -9.73
C GLU A 36 -3.18 -8.26 -10.58
N VAL A 37 -2.30 -7.25 -10.75
CA VAL A 37 -2.62 -6.04 -11.53
C VAL A 37 -2.78 -6.36 -13.01
N TYR A 38 -1.98 -7.28 -13.54
CA TYR A 38 -2.02 -7.72 -14.93
C TYR A 38 -2.69 -9.08 -15.11
N SER A 39 -3.64 -9.45 -14.25
CA SER A 39 -4.29 -10.78 -14.25
C SER A 39 -4.81 -11.19 -15.63
N ASP A 40 -5.36 -10.24 -16.39
CA ASP A 40 -5.88 -10.47 -17.75
C ASP A 40 -4.79 -10.98 -18.73
N LEU A 41 -3.52 -10.68 -18.45
CA LEU A 41 -2.34 -11.10 -19.22
C LEU A 41 -1.58 -12.27 -18.56
N THR A 42 -1.52 -12.31 -17.23
CA THR A 42 -0.70 -13.26 -16.48
C THR A 42 -1.46 -14.56 -16.21
N ALA A 43 -2.75 -14.52 -15.90
CA ALA A 43 -3.56 -15.70 -15.59
C ALA A 43 -3.58 -16.74 -16.73
N PRO A 44 -3.65 -16.36 -18.03
CA PRO A 44 -3.55 -17.33 -19.13
C PRO A 44 -2.21 -18.07 -19.20
N ILE A 45 -1.15 -17.52 -18.60
CA ILE A 45 0.22 -18.06 -18.64
C ILE A 45 0.50 -18.90 -17.39
N ILE A 46 0.17 -18.38 -16.21
CA ILE A 46 0.55 -18.99 -14.93
C ILE A 46 -0.61 -19.71 -14.23
N GLY A 47 -1.85 -19.50 -14.69
CA GLY A 47 -3.08 -20.09 -14.15
C GLY A 47 -3.75 -19.23 -13.08
N GLU A 48 -5.09 -19.24 -13.07
CA GLU A 48 -5.93 -18.52 -12.10
C GLU A 48 -5.61 -18.92 -10.65
N ASP A 49 -5.40 -20.22 -10.40
CA ASP A 49 -5.06 -20.72 -9.06
C ASP A 49 -3.76 -20.10 -8.50
N VAL A 50 -2.81 -19.76 -9.38
CA VAL A 50 -1.56 -19.12 -8.97
C VAL A 50 -1.79 -17.64 -8.67
N ILE A 51 -2.61 -16.94 -9.47
CA ILE A 51 -3.03 -15.56 -9.19
C ILE A 51 -3.75 -15.50 -7.85
N ASP A 52 -4.66 -16.44 -7.60
CA ASP A 52 -5.37 -16.56 -6.34
C ASP A 52 -4.40 -16.81 -5.19
N LEU A 53 -3.45 -17.73 -5.32
CA LEU A 53 -2.46 -17.98 -4.27
C LEU A 53 -1.65 -16.71 -3.95
N LEU A 54 -1.18 -15.98 -4.98
CA LEU A 54 -0.40 -14.75 -4.82
C LEU A 54 -1.20 -13.62 -4.16
N GLY A 55 -2.50 -13.52 -4.44
CA GLY A 55 -3.40 -12.54 -3.82
C GLY A 55 -3.85 -12.90 -2.40
N GLY A 56 -3.55 -14.11 -1.92
CA GLY A 56 -3.94 -14.59 -0.59
C GLY A 56 -3.55 -13.66 0.56
N PRO A 57 -2.28 -13.20 0.66
CA PRO A 57 -1.85 -12.27 1.70
C PRO A 57 -2.61 -10.94 1.70
N ARG A 58 -2.85 -10.34 0.52
CA ARG A 58 -3.61 -9.08 0.39
C ARG A 58 -5.04 -9.24 0.90
N ARG A 59 -5.74 -10.31 0.49
CA ARG A 59 -7.08 -10.62 0.99
C ARG A 59 -7.09 -10.87 2.50
N LYS A 60 -6.09 -11.57 3.03
CA LYS A 60 -5.96 -11.77 4.49
C LYS A 60 -5.74 -10.45 5.23
N MET A 61 -5.02 -9.50 4.65
CA MET A 61 -4.86 -8.17 5.22
C MET A 61 -6.14 -7.34 5.17
N LEU A 62 -6.95 -7.48 4.12
CA LEU A 62 -8.28 -6.88 4.05
C LEU A 62 -9.18 -7.40 5.18
N ASP A 63 -9.18 -8.71 5.45
CA ASP A 63 -9.92 -9.26 6.61
C ASP A 63 -9.45 -8.62 7.93
N VAL A 64 -8.12 -8.46 8.10
CA VAL A 64 -7.56 -7.84 9.31
C VAL A 64 -7.96 -6.37 9.43
N CYS A 65 -8.02 -5.65 8.31
CA CYS A 65 -8.50 -4.27 8.27
C CYS A 65 -9.94 -4.17 8.74
N ASP A 66 -10.84 -4.98 8.18
CA ASP A 66 -12.26 -5.01 8.54
C ASP A 66 -12.45 -5.39 10.02
N ASP A 67 -11.79 -6.46 10.46
CA ASP A 67 -11.90 -6.98 11.82
C ASP A 67 -11.44 -5.98 12.90
N LEU A 68 -10.43 -5.16 12.57
CA LEU A 68 -9.89 -4.15 13.49
C LEU A 68 -10.50 -2.77 13.28
N GLY A 69 -11.36 -2.58 12.27
CA GLY A 69 -11.88 -1.27 11.87
C GLY A 69 -10.77 -0.30 11.49
N LEU A 70 -9.74 -0.77 10.78
CA LEU A 70 -8.64 0.06 10.28
C LEU A 70 -9.06 0.80 9.01
N THR A 71 -8.54 2.02 8.84
CA THR A 71 -8.69 2.78 7.60
C THR A 71 -7.75 2.21 6.54
N CYS A 72 -8.29 1.40 5.63
CA CYS A 72 -7.48 0.71 4.62
C CYS A 72 -7.92 1.03 3.18
N LEU A 73 -6.94 1.06 2.27
CA LEU A 73 -7.15 1.20 0.83
C LEU A 73 -6.61 -0.02 0.09
N ASP A 74 -7.48 -0.70 -0.66
CA ASP A 74 -7.07 -1.74 -1.63
C ASP A 74 -6.71 -1.06 -2.96
N LEU A 75 -5.43 -1.08 -3.32
CA LEU A 75 -4.98 -0.49 -4.59
C LEU A 75 -5.24 -1.40 -5.80
N LEU A 76 -5.60 -2.68 -5.61
CA LEU A 76 -5.81 -3.60 -6.73
C LEU A 76 -6.83 -3.08 -7.77
N PRO A 77 -8.08 -2.76 -7.41
CA PRO A 77 -9.07 -2.30 -8.39
C PRO A 77 -8.65 -0.99 -9.07
N ILE A 78 -7.87 -0.16 -8.38
CA ILE A 78 -7.35 1.09 -8.91
C ILE A 78 -6.28 0.80 -9.98
N LEU A 79 -5.24 0.03 -9.64
CA LEU A 79 -4.14 -0.25 -10.56
C LEU A 79 -4.58 -1.10 -11.75
N GLN A 80 -5.55 -2.00 -11.58
CA GLN A 80 -6.14 -2.76 -12.69
C GLN A 80 -6.83 -1.85 -13.71
N ARG A 81 -7.48 -0.75 -13.29
CA ARG A 81 -8.09 0.21 -14.20
C ARG A 81 -7.03 0.83 -15.12
N TYR A 82 -5.97 1.37 -14.53
CA TYR A 82 -4.85 1.95 -15.28
C TYR A 82 -4.17 0.92 -16.20
N ALA A 83 -3.99 -0.31 -15.73
CA ALA A 83 -3.42 -1.38 -16.53
C ALA A 83 -4.28 -1.72 -17.76
N ARG A 84 -5.62 -1.79 -17.61
CA ARG A 84 -6.55 -2.02 -18.72
C ARG A 84 -6.59 -0.85 -19.72
N ASP A 85 -6.30 0.36 -19.25
CA ASP A 85 -6.14 1.55 -20.10
C ASP A 85 -4.78 1.59 -20.82
N GLY A 86 -3.98 0.52 -20.69
CA GLY A 86 -2.71 0.34 -21.40
C GLY A 86 -1.50 0.90 -20.65
N GLU A 87 -1.65 1.29 -19.38
CA GLU A 87 -0.53 1.82 -18.60
C GLU A 87 0.37 0.72 -18.01
N HIS A 88 1.68 0.96 -18.08
CA HIS A 88 2.70 0.10 -17.50
C HIS A 88 3.14 0.69 -16.16
N LEU A 89 2.83 0.01 -15.06
CA LEU A 89 2.95 0.47 -13.68
C LEU A 89 4.05 -0.27 -12.91
N TYR A 90 4.43 -1.47 -13.35
CA TYR A 90 5.55 -2.24 -12.80
C TYR A 90 6.68 -2.34 -13.82
N TYR A 91 7.88 -2.68 -13.35
CA TYR A 91 8.95 -3.10 -14.24
C TYR A 91 8.65 -4.48 -14.84
N THR A 92 9.18 -4.74 -16.03
CA THR A 92 8.93 -6.01 -16.75
C THR A 92 9.66 -7.19 -16.09
N ASP A 93 10.84 -6.95 -15.56
CA ASP A 93 11.75 -7.95 -14.99
C ASP A 93 11.92 -7.82 -13.46
N ASP A 94 11.27 -6.84 -12.85
CA ASP A 94 11.31 -6.56 -11.42
C ASP A 94 9.89 -6.45 -10.83
N MET A 95 9.74 -6.80 -9.55
CA MET A 95 8.43 -6.89 -8.87
C MET A 95 7.92 -5.54 -8.34
N HIS A 96 8.71 -4.48 -8.40
CA HIS A 96 8.35 -3.17 -7.89
C HIS A 96 7.59 -2.35 -8.93
N LEU A 97 6.84 -1.37 -8.41
CA LEU A 97 6.28 -0.30 -9.21
C LEU A 97 7.42 0.47 -9.90
N ASN A 98 7.22 0.82 -11.17
CA ASN A 98 8.07 1.75 -11.89
C ASN A 98 7.72 3.21 -11.51
N PRO A 99 8.41 4.24 -12.04
CA PRO A 99 8.12 5.63 -11.70
C PRO A 99 6.68 6.05 -12.01
N ARG A 100 6.09 5.53 -13.10
CA ARG A 100 4.68 5.77 -13.44
C ARG A 100 3.74 5.12 -12.43
N GLY A 101 3.98 3.88 -12.04
CA GLY A 101 3.21 3.19 -11.01
C GLY A 101 3.25 3.90 -9.66
N ASN A 102 4.42 4.35 -9.23
CA ASN A 102 4.56 5.16 -8.01
C ASN A 102 3.79 6.48 -8.11
N ALA A 103 3.84 7.18 -9.26
CA ALA A 103 3.09 8.41 -9.47
C ALA A 103 1.56 8.20 -9.40
N VAL A 104 1.06 7.10 -9.98
CA VAL A 104 -0.36 6.71 -9.89
C VAL A 104 -0.75 6.41 -8.45
N VAL A 105 0.03 5.59 -7.74
CA VAL A 105 -0.23 5.26 -6.33
C VAL A 105 -0.23 6.54 -5.47
N ALA A 106 0.75 7.42 -5.63
CA ALA A 106 0.81 8.67 -4.88
C ALA A 106 -0.43 9.54 -5.10
N ALA A 107 -0.84 9.76 -6.36
CA ALA A 107 -2.00 10.57 -6.69
C ALA A 107 -3.32 9.98 -6.13
N GLU A 108 -3.51 8.66 -6.24
CA GLU A 108 -4.73 8.00 -5.77
C GLU A 108 -4.78 7.92 -4.24
N VAL A 109 -3.63 7.70 -3.58
CA VAL A 109 -3.52 7.75 -2.12
C VAL A 109 -3.77 9.15 -1.59
N GLU A 110 -3.19 10.18 -2.22
CA GLU A 110 -3.41 11.58 -1.84
C GLU A 110 -4.89 11.95 -1.95
N ALA A 111 -5.53 11.66 -3.09
CA ALA A 111 -6.95 11.92 -3.29
C ALA A 111 -7.83 11.18 -2.27
N TRP A 112 -7.51 9.92 -1.97
CA TRP A 112 -8.24 9.13 -0.98
C TRP A 112 -8.08 9.68 0.45
N LEU A 113 -6.85 10.05 0.85
CA LEU A 113 -6.59 10.68 2.16
C LEU A 113 -7.28 12.04 2.28
N ALA A 114 -7.29 12.85 1.21
CA ALA A 114 -8.01 14.12 1.16
C ALA A 114 -9.52 13.92 1.38
N GLY A 115 -10.12 12.92 0.72
CA GLY A 115 -11.54 12.57 0.88
C GLY A 115 -11.90 12.12 2.31
N LEU A 116 -10.92 11.65 3.08
CA LEU A 116 -11.06 11.29 4.49
C LEU A 116 -10.71 12.43 5.46
N SER A 117 -10.33 13.61 4.95
CA SER A 117 -9.81 14.72 5.77
C SER A 117 -8.58 14.31 6.61
N LEU A 118 -7.74 13.42 6.08
CA LEU A 118 -6.51 12.94 6.71
C LEU A 118 -5.25 13.67 6.21
N LEU A 119 -5.40 14.61 5.29
CA LEU A 119 -4.34 15.53 4.90
C LEU A 119 -4.52 16.86 5.64
N PRO A 120 -3.42 17.52 6.03
CA PRO A 120 -3.49 18.86 6.61
C PRO A 120 -4.07 19.84 5.59
N ASP A 121 -4.82 20.83 6.07
CA ASP A 121 -5.25 21.97 5.28
C ASP A 121 -4.03 22.79 4.86
N GLY A 122 -3.41 22.41 3.73
CA GLY A 122 -2.44 23.20 2.97
C GLY A 122 -1.39 23.99 3.78
N ASP A 123 -0.67 23.34 4.69
CA ASP A 123 0.56 23.94 5.29
C ASP A 123 1.48 22.88 5.92
N ALA A 124 1.61 21.71 5.30
CA ALA A 124 2.64 20.76 5.72
C ALA A 124 4.02 21.41 5.46
N PRO A 125 4.87 21.62 6.48
CA PRO A 125 6.21 22.12 6.25
C PRO A 125 6.93 21.14 5.31
N ALA A 126 7.64 21.68 4.32
CA ALA A 126 8.44 20.88 3.39
C ALA A 126 9.31 19.89 4.18
N PRO A 127 9.53 18.66 3.66
CA PRO A 127 10.45 17.72 4.29
C PRO A 127 11.78 18.45 4.49
N THR A 128 12.20 18.64 5.75
CA THR A 128 13.53 19.15 6.01
C THR A 128 14.50 18.08 5.54
N ASP A 129 15.29 18.38 4.51
CA ASP A 129 16.33 17.50 4.03
C ASP A 129 17.14 17.00 5.23
N GLY A 130 17.16 15.67 5.44
CA GLY A 130 17.95 14.99 6.46
C GLY A 130 19.45 15.04 6.19
N ALA A 131 19.95 16.17 5.71
CA ALA A 131 21.35 16.45 5.46
C ALA A 131 21.95 17.27 6.62
N ASP A 132 21.82 16.77 7.84
CA ASP A 132 22.65 17.24 8.96
C ASP A 132 23.03 16.06 9.86
N ASN A 133 23.86 15.17 9.31
CA ASN A 133 24.75 14.30 10.07
C ASN A 133 25.93 13.92 9.18
N ALA A 134 26.62 14.94 8.67
CA ALA A 134 27.98 14.81 8.19
C ALA A 134 28.93 15.19 9.33
N GLN A 135 29.24 14.17 10.14
CA GLN A 135 30.54 13.94 10.80
C GLN A 135 31.24 15.15 11.43
N ASP A 136 31.09 15.28 12.75
CA ASP A 136 32.05 16.00 13.58
C ASP A 136 33.12 15.02 14.10
N SER A 137 34.35 15.24 13.63
CA SER A 137 35.62 15.15 14.36
C SER A 137 36.05 13.81 15.01
N LEU A 138 36.97 13.08 14.33
CA LEU A 138 38.42 12.99 14.66
C LEU A 138 39.18 12.19 13.59
#